data_AF-A0AAX6E4R1-F1
#
_entry.id   AF-A0AAX6E4R1-F1
#
_cell.length_a   1.000
_cell.length_b   1.000
_cell.length_c   1.000
_cell.angle_alpha   90.00
_cell.angle_beta   90.00
_cell.angle_gamma   90.00
#
_symmetry.space_group_name_H-M   'P 1'
#
loop_
_entity.id
_entity.type
_entity.pdbx_description
1 polymer ?
#
loop_
_entity_poly.entity_id
_entity_poly.type
_entity_poly.pdbx_seq_one_letter_code
_entity_poly.pdbx_strand_id
1 'polypeptide(L)'
;MGGILNAVYLRSCHQTLLCTPLLLPIQSSPLKKPQFFLSYASSSKPFLPSPSHVTSSSSSSSSPSPSPSPSMSAPTAEESVPKPFSVLFVCLGNICRSPAAEAVFRDLVNKKGLDSSFKIDSAGTIGYHEGNPADGRMRKAAKSRGVNITSISRPLQPSDFAEFDLILAMDMQNREDILSAYERWSFKEALPAGAGKKVKLMCSYCKRHEESEVPDPYYGGPEGFDKVLDLLEDACESLLDSILAENSHIAAS
;
A
#
# COMPACT_ATOMS: atom_id res chain seq x y z
N MET A 1 -38.00 24.46 -46.81
CA MET A 1 -39.14 25.36 -47.08
C MET A 1 -40.36 24.52 -47.40
N GLY A 2 -41.49 24.83 -46.76
CA GLY A 2 -42.84 24.55 -47.26
C GLY A 2 -43.37 23.11 -47.19
N GLY A 3 -44.12 22.80 -46.13
CA GLY A 3 -45.03 21.65 -46.06
C GLY A 3 -46.36 22.09 -45.44
N ILE A 4 -47.45 21.75 -46.13
CA ILE A 4 -48.81 22.31 -46.01
C ILE A 4 -49.75 21.28 -45.33
N LEU A 5 -50.88 21.77 -44.79
CA LEU A 5 -52.17 21.11 -44.44
C LEU A 5 -52.22 20.31 -43.13
N ASN A 6 -53.01 20.74 -42.12
CA ASN A 6 -54.49 20.75 -41.98
C ASN A 6 -55.16 19.36 -42.08
N ALA A 7 -55.71 18.91 -40.94
CA ALA A 7 -57.11 18.49 -40.71
C ALA A 7 -57.15 17.48 -39.53
N VAL A 8 -57.64 17.85 -38.33
CA VAL A 8 -59.05 17.84 -37.88
C VAL A 8 -59.49 16.49 -37.27
N TYR A 9 -59.99 16.60 -36.03
CA TYR A 9 -60.85 15.68 -35.24
C TYR A 9 -60.23 14.51 -34.46
N LEU A 10 -60.32 14.59 -33.13
CA LEU A 10 -61.29 13.78 -32.37
C LEU A 10 -61.40 14.19 -30.89
N ARG A 11 -62.62 14.65 -30.55
CA ARG A 11 -63.41 14.44 -29.32
C ARG A 11 -62.85 14.80 -27.93
N SER A 12 -63.53 15.78 -27.34
CA SER A 12 -63.73 16.01 -25.91
C SER A 12 -64.03 14.74 -25.10
N CYS A 13 -63.45 14.68 -23.90
CA CYS A 13 -64.18 14.22 -22.73
C CYS A 13 -63.82 15.11 -21.53
N HIS A 14 -64.83 15.80 -21.01
CA HIS A 14 -64.80 16.53 -19.75
C HIS A 14 -64.70 15.54 -18.59
N GLN A 15 -63.76 15.73 -17.66
CA GLN A 15 -64.10 15.63 -16.24
C GLN A 15 -63.10 16.41 -15.38
N THR A 16 -63.60 17.52 -14.84
CA THR A 16 -62.96 18.34 -13.82
C THR A 16 -63.07 17.63 -12.48
N LEU A 17 -61.95 17.35 -11.80
CA LEU A 17 -61.93 17.09 -10.36
C LEU A 17 -60.73 17.82 -9.75
N LEU A 18 -61.07 18.90 -9.06
CA LEU A 18 -60.23 19.64 -8.11
C LEU A 18 -60.06 18.80 -6.84
N CYS A 19 -58.83 18.67 -6.31
CA CYS A 19 -58.58 18.67 -4.86
C CYS A 19 -57.06 18.69 -4.52
N THR A 20 -56.62 19.86 -4.04
CA THR A 20 -55.64 20.16 -2.97
C THR A 20 -54.32 19.35 -2.80
N PRO A 21 -53.15 20.03 -2.66
CA PRO A 21 -51.92 19.41 -2.21
C PRO A 21 -51.84 19.32 -0.68
N LEU A 22 -51.56 18.12 -0.16
CA LEU A 22 -51.22 17.90 1.26
C LEU A 22 -49.76 18.30 1.50
N LEU A 23 -49.53 19.38 2.26
CA LEU A 23 -48.24 19.68 2.88
C LEU A 23 -48.00 18.70 4.03
N LEU A 24 -46.88 17.98 4.00
CA LEU A 24 -46.34 17.25 5.16
C LEU A 24 -45.31 18.13 5.89
N PRO A 25 -45.33 18.17 7.24
CA PRO A 25 -44.40 18.98 8.01
C PRO A 25 -43.03 18.30 8.16
N ILE A 26 -41.97 19.09 7.98
CA ILE A 26 -40.59 18.75 8.27
C ILE A 26 -40.40 18.76 9.80
N GLN A 27 -40.17 17.60 10.40
CA GLN A 27 -39.75 17.48 11.80
C GLN A 27 -38.22 17.56 11.89
N SER A 28 -37.71 18.68 12.39
CA SER A 28 -36.30 18.85 12.78
C SER A 28 -36.08 18.29 14.19
N SER A 29 -35.25 17.25 14.31
CA SER A 29 -34.78 16.74 15.60
C SER A 29 -33.42 17.37 15.95
N PRO A 30 -33.21 17.87 17.18
CA PRO A 30 -31.95 18.49 17.57
C PRO A 30 -30.85 17.45 17.84
N LEU A 31 -29.69 17.61 17.20
CA LEU A 31 -28.46 16.87 17.49
C LEU A 31 -28.02 17.09 18.94
N LYS A 32 -27.94 16.01 19.72
CA LYS A 32 -27.27 15.98 21.02
C LYS A 32 -25.75 15.92 20.82
N LYS A 33 -25.05 16.97 21.25
CA LYS A 33 -23.58 16.99 21.36
C LYS A 33 -23.13 16.11 22.54
N PRO A 34 -22.14 15.21 22.39
CA PRO A 34 -21.53 14.55 23.52
C PRO A 34 -20.52 15.48 24.19
N GLN A 35 -20.74 15.80 25.47
CA GLN A 35 -19.73 16.39 26.35
C GLN A 35 -18.78 15.28 26.81
N PHE A 36 -17.55 15.27 26.30
CA PHE A 36 -16.47 14.48 26.87
C PHE A 36 -15.59 15.38 27.75
N PHE A 37 -15.59 15.07 29.04
CA PHE A 37 -14.71 15.64 30.04
C PHE A 37 -13.26 15.24 29.75
N LEU A 38 -12.39 16.23 29.58
CA LEU A 38 -10.94 16.08 29.55
C LEU A 38 -10.42 15.93 30.98
N SER A 39 -9.98 14.72 31.35
CA SER A 39 -9.16 14.47 32.55
C SER A 39 -7.72 14.25 32.10
N TYR A 40 -6.92 15.32 32.12
CA TYR A 40 -5.47 15.28 31.92
C TYR A 40 -4.80 14.83 33.23
N ALA A 41 -4.33 13.58 33.30
CA ALA A 41 -3.45 13.12 34.35
C ALA A 41 -2.00 13.18 33.84
N SER A 42 -1.30 14.23 34.26
CA SER A 42 0.15 14.42 34.07
C SER A 42 0.90 13.47 34.99
N SER A 43 1.75 12.60 34.42
CA SER A 43 2.69 11.77 35.18
C SER A 43 4.06 11.86 34.52
N SER A 44 4.87 12.79 35.02
CA SER A 44 6.27 12.94 34.67
C SER A 44 7.13 12.13 35.67
N LYS A 45 7.76 11.06 35.18
CA LYS A 45 8.89 10.40 35.85
C LYS A 45 10.19 10.85 35.18
N PRO A 46 11.20 11.32 35.93
CA PRO A 46 12.50 11.66 35.37
C PRO A 46 13.40 10.42 35.26
N PHE A 47 14.10 10.29 34.13
CA PHE A 47 15.11 9.27 33.87
C PHE A 47 16.48 9.96 33.82
N LEU A 48 17.37 9.59 34.74
CA LEU A 48 18.81 9.90 34.70
C LEU A 48 19.52 8.78 33.94
N PRO A 49 20.60 9.09 33.19
CA PRO A 49 21.87 8.51 33.60
C PRO A 49 23.10 9.43 33.42
N SER A 50 24.10 9.18 34.27
CA SER A 50 25.49 9.68 34.22
C SER A 50 26.27 9.07 33.03
N PRO A 51 27.44 9.63 32.64
CA PRO A 51 28.68 9.05 33.16
C PRO A 51 29.83 10.06 33.38
N SER A 52 30.77 9.69 34.26
CA SER A 52 32.07 10.34 34.45
C SER A 52 33.20 9.30 34.53
N HIS A 53 34.41 9.79 34.27
CA HIS A 53 35.75 9.18 34.39
C HIS A 53 36.26 8.39 33.17
N VAL A 54 37.24 8.85 32.37
CA VAL A 54 38.57 9.50 32.56
C VAL A 54 39.73 8.47 32.61
N THR A 55 40.84 8.88 31.98
CA THR A 55 42.22 8.33 31.90
C THR A 55 42.47 7.29 30.79
N SER A 56 43.35 7.46 29.79
CA SER A 56 44.70 8.05 29.61
C SER A 56 45.87 7.21 30.11
N SER A 57 46.68 6.70 29.17
CA SER A 57 48.16 6.49 29.21
C SER A 57 48.50 5.52 28.06
N SER A 58 49.32 5.80 27.03
CA SER A 58 50.65 6.42 26.85
C SER A 58 51.75 5.38 26.63
N SER A 59 52.67 5.71 25.71
CA SER A 59 53.99 5.10 25.41
C SER A 59 54.00 3.85 24.53
N SER A 60 54.94 3.60 23.61
CA SER A 60 55.97 4.39 22.92
C SER A 60 56.71 3.44 21.95
N SER A 61 57.25 3.99 20.86
CA SER A 61 58.60 3.71 20.31
C SER A 61 58.77 3.05 18.92
N SER A 62 59.60 3.75 18.14
CA SER A 62 60.59 3.29 17.14
C SER A 62 60.17 2.78 15.74
N SER A 63 60.55 3.58 14.72
CA SER A 63 60.90 3.17 13.34
C SER A 63 62.43 2.97 13.23
N PRO A 64 63.03 2.28 12.23
CA PRO A 64 62.93 2.60 10.79
C PRO A 64 62.89 1.41 9.78
N SER A 65 62.63 1.77 8.51
CA SER A 65 62.42 1.04 7.23
C SER A 65 63.59 0.16 6.69
N PRO A 66 63.59 -0.40 5.43
CA PRO A 66 62.54 -0.73 4.43
C PRO A 66 62.62 -2.15 3.79
N SER A 67 61.53 -2.60 3.13
CA SER A 67 61.39 -3.48 1.91
C SER A 67 62.19 -4.81 1.75
N PRO A 68 61.64 -5.91 1.16
CA PRO A 68 60.85 -5.90 -0.09
C PRO A 68 59.59 -6.79 -0.11
N SER A 69 58.70 -6.46 -1.05
CA SER A 69 57.50 -7.22 -1.41
C SER A 69 57.81 -8.68 -1.77
N PRO A 70 56.85 -9.59 -1.57
CA PRO A 70 56.17 -10.10 -2.77
C PRO A 70 54.66 -10.31 -2.58
N SER A 71 54.01 -10.48 -3.73
CA SER A 71 52.68 -11.06 -3.91
C SER A 71 51.48 -10.13 -3.63
N MET A 72 51.17 -9.33 -4.64
CA MET A 72 49.79 -8.88 -4.89
C MET A 72 48.93 -10.12 -5.18
N SER A 73 48.37 -10.72 -4.14
CA SER A 73 47.13 -11.47 -4.30
C SER A 73 46.05 -10.45 -4.67
N ALA A 74 45.49 -10.60 -5.86
CA ALA A 74 44.38 -9.80 -6.34
C ALA A 74 43.28 -9.73 -5.27
N PRO A 75 42.59 -8.60 -5.10
CA PRO A 75 41.36 -8.59 -4.32
C PRO A 75 40.41 -9.57 -5.01
N THR A 76 40.13 -10.69 -4.36
CA THR A 76 38.94 -11.50 -4.64
C THR A 76 37.78 -10.53 -4.66
N ALA A 77 37.16 -10.37 -5.84
CA ALA A 77 35.90 -9.67 -5.97
C ALA A 77 34.98 -10.24 -4.89
N GLU A 78 34.61 -9.43 -3.90
CA GLU A 78 33.50 -9.79 -3.03
C GLU A 78 32.30 -9.94 -3.96
N GLU A 79 31.91 -11.19 -4.16
CA GLU A 79 30.73 -11.57 -4.90
C GLU A 79 29.55 -11.00 -4.09
N SER A 80 29.12 -9.79 -4.47
CA SER A 80 28.09 -9.06 -3.76
C SER A 80 26.82 -9.90 -3.80
N VAL A 81 26.44 -10.46 -2.65
CA VAL A 81 25.18 -11.21 -2.52
C VAL A 81 24.06 -10.34 -3.10
N PRO A 82 23.32 -10.81 -4.13
CA PRO A 82 22.29 -10.01 -4.76
C PRO A 82 21.27 -9.52 -3.73
N LYS A 83 20.99 -8.21 -3.71
CA LYS A 83 19.95 -7.66 -2.84
C LYS A 83 18.60 -8.30 -3.22
N PRO A 84 17.77 -8.71 -2.25
CA PRO A 84 16.41 -9.18 -2.51
C PRO A 84 15.58 -8.14 -3.27
N PHE A 85 14.79 -8.58 -4.25
CA PHE A 85 13.87 -7.72 -4.98
C PHE A 85 12.71 -7.32 -4.09
N SER A 86 12.41 -6.02 -4.04
CA SER A 86 11.57 -5.45 -3.00
C SER A 86 10.25 -4.91 -3.56
N VAL A 87 9.13 -5.44 -3.06
CA VAL A 87 7.76 -5.08 -3.50
C VAL A 87 6.96 -4.54 -2.32
N LEU A 88 6.36 -3.35 -2.52
CA LEU A 88 5.47 -2.71 -1.55
C LEU A 88 4.04 -2.62 -2.10
N PHE A 89 3.08 -3.20 -1.39
CA PHE A 89 1.66 -3.08 -1.71
C PHE A 89 1.02 -1.93 -0.93
N VAL A 90 0.29 -1.04 -1.59
CA VAL A 90 -0.24 0.18 -0.98
C VAL A 90 -1.72 0.34 -1.24
N CYS A 91 -2.50 0.49 -0.15
CA CYS A 91 -3.89 0.90 -0.22
C CYS A 91 -4.14 2.12 0.67
N LEU A 92 -5.39 2.54 0.85
CA LEU A 92 -5.71 3.68 1.72
C LEU A 92 -5.27 3.43 3.18
N GLY A 93 -5.92 2.48 3.87
CA GLY A 93 -5.76 2.30 5.31
C GLY A 93 -4.84 1.16 5.75
N ASN A 94 -4.28 0.39 4.83
CA ASN A 94 -3.41 -0.78 5.11
C ASN A 94 -3.96 -1.78 6.12
N ILE A 95 -5.26 -2.06 6.02
CA ILE A 95 -5.91 -3.10 6.83
C ILE A 95 -6.63 -4.15 5.98
N CYS A 96 -6.82 -3.93 4.69
CA CYS A 96 -7.65 -4.83 3.87
C CYS A 96 -6.95 -5.26 2.58
N ARG A 97 -6.98 -4.42 1.54
CA ARG A 97 -6.46 -4.74 0.20
C ARG A 97 -4.95 -4.97 0.16
N SER A 98 -4.14 -4.03 0.67
CA SER A 98 -2.68 -4.20 0.62
C SER A 98 -2.13 -5.31 1.52
N PRO A 99 -2.64 -5.56 2.75
CA PRO A 99 -2.28 -6.76 3.52
C PRO A 99 -2.64 -8.08 2.81
N ALA A 100 -3.77 -8.12 2.11
CA ALA A 100 -4.17 -9.29 1.34
C ALA A 100 -3.19 -9.52 0.17
N ALA A 101 -2.86 -8.47 -0.58
CA ALA A 101 -1.91 -8.55 -1.69
C ALA A 101 -0.52 -9.03 -1.23
N GLU A 102 -0.04 -8.49 -0.11
CA GLU A 102 1.21 -8.90 0.52
C GLU A 102 1.22 -10.39 0.87
N ALA A 103 0.16 -10.88 1.50
CA ALA A 103 0.06 -12.27 1.91
C ALA A 103 -0.07 -13.23 0.72
N VAL A 104 -0.87 -12.86 -0.30
CA VAL A 104 -1.02 -13.66 -1.53
C VAL A 104 0.30 -13.73 -2.29
N PHE A 105 0.96 -12.60 -2.50
CA PHE A 105 2.24 -12.57 -3.20
C PHE A 105 3.33 -13.34 -2.45
N ARG A 106 3.40 -13.18 -1.12
CA ARG A 106 4.33 -13.95 -0.27
C ARG A 106 4.06 -15.45 -0.36
N ASP A 107 2.81 -15.88 -0.25
CA ASP A 107 2.45 -17.30 -0.39
C ASP A 107 2.92 -17.89 -1.74
N LEU A 108 2.76 -17.14 -2.85
CA LEU A 108 3.25 -17.55 -4.17
C LEU A 108 4.79 -17.64 -4.24
N VAL A 109 5.49 -16.63 -3.70
CA VAL A 109 6.97 -16.62 -3.61
C VAL A 109 7.47 -17.82 -2.81
N ASN A 110 6.84 -18.10 -1.68
CA ASN A 110 7.19 -19.21 -0.79
C ASN A 110 6.95 -20.57 -1.44
N LYS A 111 5.84 -20.73 -2.16
CA LYS A 111 5.55 -21.94 -2.94
C LYS A 111 6.58 -22.20 -4.04
N LYS A 112 7.25 -21.16 -4.56
CA LYS A 112 8.36 -21.29 -5.51
C LYS A 112 9.74 -21.41 -4.84
N GLY A 113 9.80 -21.37 -3.51
CA GLY A 113 11.07 -21.45 -2.75
C GLY A 113 11.95 -20.21 -2.88
N LEU A 114 11.37 -19.04 -3.16
CA LEU A 114 12.10 -17.81 -3.49
C LEU A 114 12.12 -16.80 -2.33
N ASP A 115 11.74 -17.19 -1.10
CA ASP A 115 11.62 -16.30 0.07
C ASP A 115 12.82 -15.36 0.26
N SER A 116 14.04 -15.90 0.18
CA SER A 116 15.28 -15.14 0.40
C SER A 116 15.58 -14.12 -0.69
N SER A 117 14.98 -14.27 -1.85
CA SER A 117 15.20 -13.40 -3.01
C SER A 117 14.23 -12.23 -3.05
N PHE A 118 13.28 -12.14 -2.10
CA PHE A 118 12.28 -11.09 -2.04
C PHE A 118 12.19 -10.40 -0.68
N LYS A 119 11.99 -9.08 -0.71
CA LYS A 119 11.48 -8.28 0.42
C LYS A 119 10.05 -7.87 0.10
N ILE A 120 9.09 -8.32 0.89
CA ILE A 120 7.66 -8.12 0.63
C ILE A 120 7.04 -7.41 1.82
N ASP A 121 6.32 -6.32 1.57
CA ASP A 121 5.68 -5.52 2.62
C ASP A 121 4.40 -4.83 2.12
N SER A 122 3.61 -4.27 3.03
CA SER A 122 2.47 -3.40 2.71
C SER A 122 2.42 -2.13 3.54
N ALA A 123 1.79 -1.10 2.98
CA ALA A 123 1.61 0.20 3.63
C ALA A 123 0.27 0.88 3.24
N GLY A 124 -0.02 1.99 3.93
CA GLY A 124 -1.23 2.79 3.78
C GLY A 124 -0.91 4.21 3.36
N THR A 125 -1.71 4.82 2.47
CA THR A 125 -1.53 6.25 2.12
C THR A 125 -1.88 7.17 3.30
N ILE A 126 -2.64 6.67 4.28
CA ILE A 126 -2.92 7.33 5.55
C ILE A 126 -2.45 6.49 6.75
N GLY A 127 -2.22 7.14 7.88
CA GLY A 127 -1.81 6.50 9.15
C GLY A 127 -2.95 6.21 10.14
N TYR A 128 -4.22 6.33 9.72
CA TYR A 128 -5.36 6.24 10.66
C TYR A 128 -5.46 4.90 11.39
N HIS A 129 -4.96 3.82 10.78
CA HIS A 129 -5.01 2.48 11.36
C HIS A 129 -3.65 1.95 11.81
N GLU A 130 -2.61 2.78 11.89
CA GLU A 130 -1.26 2.35 12.26
C GLU A 130 -1.25 1.48 13.54
N GLY A 131 -0.53 0.36 13.49
CA GLY A 131 -0.44 -0.62 14.57
C GLY A 131 -1.60 -1.62 14.64
N ASN A 132 -2.69 -1.42 13.89
CA ASN A 132 -3.80 -2.38 13.88
C ASN A 132 -3.48 -3.60 13.01
N PRO A 133 -4.02 -4.79 13.37
CA PRO A 133 -3.98 -5.94 12.48
C PRO A 133 -4.87 -5.74 11.25
N ALA A 134 -4.62 -6.52 10.20
CA ALA A 134 -5.53 -6.61 9.06
C ALA A 134 -6.98 -6.96 9.48
N ASP A 135 -7.94 -6.48 8.69
CA ASP A 135 -9.38 -6.65 8.84
C ASP A 135 -9.74 -8.13 9.01
N GLY A 136 -10.49 -8.44 10.07
CA GLY A 136 -10.83 -9.82 10.41
C GLY A 136 -11.63 -10.55 9.33
N ARG A 137 -12.42 -9.84 8.52
CA ARG A 137 -13.21 -10.43 7.41
C ARG A 137 -12.29 -10.79 6.25
N MET A 138 -11.36 -9.91 5.89
CA MET A 138 -10.36 -10.20 4.87
C MET A 138 -9.45 -11.37 5.30
N ARG A 139 -8.98 -11.36 6.56
CA ARG A 139 -8.24 -12.50 7.14
C ARG A 139 -9.02 -13.81 7.08
N LYS A 140 -10.33 -13.77 7.36
CA LYS A 140 -11.20 -14.95 7.29
C LYS A 140 -11.33 -15.47 5.85
N ALA A 141 -11.58 -14.58 4.88
CA ALA A 141 -11.71 -14.93 3.47
C ALA A 141 -10.40 -15.49 2.89
N ALA A 142 -9.26 -14.85 3.17
CA ALA A 142 -7.95 -15.34 2.74
C ALA A 142 -7.61 -16.70 3.36
N LYS A 143 -7.93 -16.90 4.64
CA LYS A 143 -7.68 -18.16 5.33
C LYS A 143 -8.46 -19.34 4.72
N SER A 144 -9.67 -19.13 4.22
CA SER A 144 -10.40 -20.18 3.48
C SER A 144 -9.71 -20.60 2.17
N ARG A 145 -8.79 -19.79 1.65
CA ARG A 145 -7.96 -20.07 0.48
C ARG A 145 -6.55 -20.57 0.84
N GLY A 146 -6.29 -20.81 2.13
CA GLY A 146 -4.97 -21.23 2.62
C GLY A 146 -3.96 -20.09 2.83
N VAL A 147 -4.36 -18.83 2.62
CA VAL A 147 -3.47 -17.67 2.77
C VAL A 147 -3.66 -17.02 4.14
N ASN A 148 -2.57 -16.85 4.90
CA ASN A 148 -2.62 -16.23 6.22
C ASN A 148 -2.13 -14.77 6.17
N ILE A 149 -3.03 -13.82 6.43
CA ILE A 149 -2.69 -12.40 6.50
C ILE A 149 -2.26 -12.05 7.93
N THR A 150 -1.00 -11.65 8.07
CA THR A 150 -0.35 -11.31 9.36
C THR A 150 0.13 -9.87 9.45
N SER A 151 -0.06 -9.06 8.40
CA SER A 151 0.40 -7.68 8.34
C SER A 151 -0.18 -6.82 9.46
N ILE A 152 0.66 -5.93 9.95
CA ILE A 152 0.29 -4.86 10.88
C ILE A 152 0.32 -3.55 10.09
N SER A 153 -0.76 -2.78 10.20
CA SER A 153 -0.94 -1.55 9.46
C SER A 153 0.18 -0.56 9.76
N ARG A 154 0.77 0.03 8.72
CA ARG A 154 1.70 1.16 8.80
C ARG A 154 1.44 2.19 7.70
N PRO A 155 1.69 3.49 7.95
CA PRO A 155 1.67 4.49 6.89
C PRO A 155 2.86 4.31 5.94
N LEU A 156 2.66 4.73 4.69
CA LEU A 156 3.71 4.96 3.70
C LEU A 156 4.68 6.01 4.25
N GLN A 157 5.97 5.78 4.05
CA GLN A 157 7.06 6.64 4.50
C GLN A 157 7.91 7.12 3.32
N PRO A 158 8.65 8.24 3.47
CA PRO A 158 9.59 8.68 2.44
C PRO A 158 10.65 7.62 2.10
N SER A 159 11.13 6.86 3.10
CA SER A 159 12.13 5.82 2.89
C SER A 159 11.65 4.67 2.00
N ASP A 160 10.33 4.44 1.90
CA ASP A 160 9.76 3.42 1.00
C ASP A 160 10.12 3.73 -0.48
N PHE A 161 10.28 5.00 -0.83
CA PHE A 161 10.73 5.42 -2.17
C PHE A 161 12.22 5.17 -2.43
N ALA A 162 13.02 4.87 -1.41
CA ALA A 162 14.40 4.43 -1.57
C ALA A 162 14.54 2.90 -1.45
N GLU A 163 13.75 2.28 -0.58
CA GLU A 163 13.93 0.89 -0.21
C GLU A 163 13.36 -0.10 -1.21
N PHE A 164 12.19 0.21 -1.80
CA PHE A 164 11.43 -0.72 -2.64
C PHE A 164 11.69 -0.56 -4.13
N ASP A 165 11.81 -1.64 -4.87
CA ASP A 165 12.03 -1.63 -6.31
C ASP A 165 10.70 -1.41 -7.07
N LEU A 166 9.58 -1.84 -6.48
CA LEU A 166 8.24 -1.70 -7.03
C LEU A 166 7.23 -1.31 -5.95
N ILE A 167 6.35 -0.36 -6.27
CA ILE A 167 5.25 0.09 -5.40
C ILE A 167 3.93 -0.10 -6.15
N LEU A 168 3.01 -0.89 -5.58
CA LEU A 168 1.76 -1.30 -6.22
C LEU A 168 0.56 -0.69 -5.50
N ALA A 169 -0.08 0.27 -6.16
CA ALA A 169 -1.31 0.91 -5.69
C ALA A 169 -2.53 0.02 -5.99
N MET A 170 -3.42 -0.11 -5.02
CA MET A 170 -4.64 -0.93 -5.19
C MET A 170 -5.67 -0.27 -6.12
N ASP A 171 -5.73 1.06 -6.15
CA ASP A 171 -6.62 1.84 -7.02
C ASP A 171 -5.92 3.13 -7.51
N MET A 172 -6.58 3.88 -8.41
CA MET A 172 -6.06 5.13 -8.96
C MET A 172 -5.88 6.20 -7.89
N GLN A 173 -6.80 6.31 -6.93
CA GLN A 173 -6.69 7.29 -5.85
C GLN A 173 -5.43 7.02 -5.02
N ASN A 174 -5.16 5.77 -4.67
CA ASN A 174 -3.96 5.38 -3.95
C ASN A 174 -2.71 5.69 -4.77
N ARG A 175 -2.74 5.49 -6.09
CA ARG A 175 -1.63 5.86 -6.96
C ARG A 175 -1.38 7.38 -6.94
N GLU A 176 -2.42 8.18 -7.04
CA GLU A 176 -2.34 9.64 -6.98
C GLU A 176 -1.82 10.13 -5.62
N ASP A 177 -2.30 9.53 -4.53
CA ASP A 177 -1.86 9.85 -3.17
C ASP A 177 -0.37 9.54 -2.97
N ILE A 178 0.11 8.38 -3.47
CA ILE A 178 1.51 7.98 -3.41
C ILE A 178 2.39 8.97 -4.19
N LEU A 179 1.98 9.34 -5.41
CA LEU A 179 2.73 10.29 -6.24
C LEU A 179 2.74 11.70 -5.62
N SER A 180 1.62 12.13 -5.06
CA SER A 180 1.52 13.39 -4.34
C SER A 180 2.38 13.39 -3.07
N ALA A 181 2.47 12.26 -2.37
CA ALA A 181 3.36 12.10 -1.22
C ALA A 181 4.84 12.18 -1.65
N TYR A 182 5.22 11.48 -2.72
CA TYR A 182 6.56 11.53 -3.29
C TYR A 182 6.97 12.96 -3.66
N GLU A 183 6.10 13.71 -4.35
CA GLU A 183 6.35 15.10 -4.72
C GLU A 183 6.54 15.97 -3.48
N ARG A 184 5.62 15.90 -2.50
CA ARG A 184 5.72 16.67 -1.25
C ARG A 184 6.98 16.39 -0.45
N TRP A 185 7.43 15.13 -0.39
CA TRP A 185 8.63 14.75 0.34
C TRP A 185 9.92 15.05 -0.41
N SER A 186 9.90 15.01 -1.75
CA SER A 186 11.04 15.40 -2.58
C SER A 186 11.47 16.86 -2.38
N PHE A 187 10.56 17.73 -1.92
CA PHE A 187 10.89 19.11 -1.52
C PHE A 187 11.53 19.24 -0.14
N LYS A 188 11.47 18.20 0.70
CA LYS A 188 11.92 18.22 2.10
C LYS A 188 13.20 17.41 2.32
N GLU A 189 13.37 16.32 1.59
CA GLU A 189 14.53 15.43 1.70
C GLU A 189 14.92 14.82 0.35
N ALA A 190 16.15 14.32 0.26
CA ALA A 190 16.65 13.72 -0.96
C ALA A 190 16.01 12.34 -1.19
N LEU A 191 15.11 12.26 -2.17
CA LEU A 191 14.54 11.00 -2.65
C LEU A 191 15.16 10.60 -4.00
N PRO A 192 15.21 9.30 -4.34
CA PRO A 192 15.76 8.86 -5.62
C PRO A 192 15.00 9.47 -6.81
N ALA A 193 15.75 10.06 -7.72
CA ALA A 193 15.18 10.69 -8.91
C ALA A 193 14.37 9.68 -9.73
N GLY A 194 13.12 10.02 -10.03
CA GLY A 194 12.23 9.16 -10.80
C GLY A 194 11.62 8.00 -10.02
N ALA A 195 11.69 7.97 -8.68
CA ALA A 195 11.02 6.96 -7.87
C ALA A 195 9.49 6.91 -8.07
N GLY A 196 8.87 7.92 -8.67
CA GLY A 196 7.48 7.83 -9.13
C GLY A 196 7.25 6.81 -10.27
N LYS A 197 8.27 6.46 -11.06
CA LYS A 197 8.16 5.54 -12.20
C LYS A 197 7.94 4.08 -11.79
N LYS A 198 8.35 3.71 -10.57
CA LYS A 198 8.10 2.39 -9.99
C LYS A 198 6.73 2.27 -9.32
N VAL A 199 5.90 3.32 -9.34
CA VAL A 199 4.53 3.28 -8.84
C VAL A 199 3.60 2.82 -9.95
N LYS A 200 3.03 1.61 -9.82
CA LYS A 200 2.10 1.01 -10.78
C LYS A 200 0.78 0.63 -10.10
N LEU A 201 -0.25 0.35 -10.88
CA LEU A 201 -1.50 -0.21 -10.36
C LEU A 201 -1.35 -1.72 -10.18
N MET A 202 -1.96 -2.29 -9.14
CA MET A 202 -1.98 -3.74 -8.93
C MET A 202 -2.62 -4.45 -10.12
N CYS A 203 -3.78 -3.96 -10.58
CA CYS A 203 -4.50 -4.58 -11.67
C CYS A 203 -3.85 -4.42 -13.05
N SER A 204 -2.78 -3.62 -13.20
CA SER A 204 -2.02 -3.65 -14.46
C SER A 204 -1.31 -4.99 -14.70
N TYR A 205 -1.27 -5.85 -13.69
CA TYR A 205 -0.74 -7.20 -13.77
C TYR A 205 -1.82 -8.28 -13.93
N CYS A 206 -3.12 -7.95 -13.85
CA CYS A 206 -4.19 -8.92 -14.12
C CYS A 206 -4.09 -9.47 -15.55
N LYS A 207 -4.34 -10.77 -15.73
CA LYS A 207 -4.38 -11.44 -17.04
C LYS A 207 -5.72 -12.10 -17.30
N ARG A 208 -6.40 -12.56 -16.26
CA ARG A 208 -7.72 -13.22 -16.32
C ARG A 208 -8.87 -12.26 -16.04
N HIS A 209 -8.56 -11.10 -15.45
CA HIS A 209 -9.51 -10.07 -15.07
C HIS A 209 -9.28 -8.76 -15.83
N GLU A 210 -10.36 -8.06 -16.18
CA GLU A 210 -10.32 -6.82 -16.98
C GLU A 210 -10.43 -5.56 -16.11
N GLU A 211 -10.66 -5.70 -14.82
CA GLU A 211 -10.76 -4.60 -13.88
C GLU A 211 -9.48 -3.78 -13.83
N SER A 212 -9.61 -2.44 -13.82
CA SER A 212 -8.47 -1.53 -13.73
C SER A 212 -7.99 -1.28 -12.30
N GLU A 213 -8.77 -1.65 -11.30
CA GLU A 213 -8.54 -1.36 -9.88
C GLU A 213 -9.01 -2.52 -8.99
N VAL A 214 -8.42 -2.65 -7.81
CA VAL A 214 -8.88 -3.55 -6.76
C VAL A 214 -9.96 -2.80 -5.94
N PRO A 215 -11.24 -3.21 -6.05
CA PRO A 215 -12.35 -2.48 -5.46
C PRO A 215 -12.28 -2.51 -3.93
N ASP A 216 -12.80 -1.47 -3.29
CA ASP A 216 -12.94 -1.47 -1.84
C ASP A 216 -14.04 -2.48 -1.41
N PRO A 217 -13.72 -3.52 -0.62
CA PRO A 217 -14.65 -4.62 -0.36
C PRO A 217 -15.80 -4.24 0.58
N TYR A 218 -15.75 -3.08 1.25
CA TYR A 218 -16.75 -2.68 2.24
C TYR A 218 -18.15 -2.46 1.66
N TYR A 219 -18.26 -2.20 0.36
CA TYR A 219 -19.54 -1.95 -0.32
C TYR A 219 -20.17 -3.23 -0.92
N GLY A 220 -19.44 -4.35 -0.96
CA GLY A 220 -19.83 -5.59 -1.66
C GLY A 220 -20.32 -6.72 -0.76
N GLY A 221 -20.50 -6.50 0.55
CA GLY A 221 -20.81 -7.58 1.49
C GLY A 221 -19.70 -8.64 1.57
N PRO A 222 -20.01 -9.90 1.93
CA PRO A 222 -19.02 -10.98 1.99
C PRO A 222 -18.33 -11.26 0.66
N GLU A 223 -19.07 -11.21 -0.46
CA GLU A 223 -18.58 -11.49 -1.81
C GLU A 223 -17.54 -10.46 -2.29
N GLY A 224 -17.58 -9.23 -1.75
CA GLY A 224 -16.58 -8.21 -2.05
C GLY A 224 -15.17 -8.62 -1.63
N PHE A 225 -15.02 -9.38 -0.54
CA PHE A 225 -13.71 -9.87 -0.10
C PHE A 225 -13.16 -10.94 -1.03
N ASP A 226 -14.03 -11.84 -1.50
CA ASP A 226 -13.66 -12.87 -2.47
C ASP A 226 -13.25 -12.26 -3.80
N LYS A 227 -14.00 -11.27 -4.29
CA LYS A 227 -13.65 -10.56 -5.53
C LYS A 227 -12.28 -9.89 -5.44
N VAL A 228 -11.94 -9.28 -4.30
CA VAL A 228 -10.61 -8.72 -4.08
C VAL A 228 -9.54 -9.80 -4.16
N LEU A 229 -9.74 -10.94 -3.50
CA LEU A 229 -8.77 -12.05 -3.53
C LEU A 229 -8.61 -12.63 -4.94
N ASP A 230 -9.68 -12.76 -5.72
CA ASP A 230 -9.63 -13.24 -7.11
C ASP A 230 -8.73 -12.36 -7.99
N LEU A 231 -8.87 -11.03 -7.86
CA LEU A 231 -8.03 -10.06 -8.57
C LEU A 231 -6.57 -10.14 -8.12
N LEU A 232 -6.34 -10.26 -6.81
CA LEU A 232 -5.01 -10.31 -6.25
C LEU A 232 -4.27 -11.60 -6.61
N GLU A 233 -4.93 -12.75 -6.64
CA GLU A 233 -4.34 -14.02 -7.08
C GLU A 233 -3.90 -13.96 -8.54
N ASP A 234 -4.77 -13.47 -9.44
CA ASP A 234 -4.44 -13.28 -10.85
C ASP A 234 -3.27 -12.30 -11.05
N ALA A 235 -3.35 -11.12 -10.43
CA ALA A 235 -2.33 -10.11 -10.57
C ALA A 235 -0.99 -10.51 -9.95
N CYS A 236 -0.98 -11.19 -8.79
CA CYS A 236 0.26 -11.60 -8.11
C CYS A 236 0.98 -12.73 -8.84
N GLU A 237 0.27 -13.69 -9.43
CA GLU A 237 0.87 -14.74 -10.28
C GLU A 237 1.61 -14.11 -11.47
N SER A 238 0.90 -13.25 -12.20
CA SER A 238 1.45 -12.55 -13.36
C SER A 238 2.59 -11.60 -13.00
N LEU A 239 2.47 -10.90 -11.87
CA LEU A 239 3.53 -10.05 -11.31
C LEU A 239 4.80 -10.84 -11.02
N LEU A 240 4.70 -11.99 -10.35
CA LEU A 240 5.85 -12.81 -10.02
C LEU A 240 6.56 -13.28 -11.30
N ASP A 241 5.80 -13.75 -12.28
CA ASP A 241 6.36 -14.19 -13.56
C ASP A 241 7.06 -13.02 -14.31
N SER A 242 6.47 -11.83 -14.31
CA SER A 242 7.09 -10.63 -14.88
C SER A 242 8.40 -10.26 -14.18
N ILE A 243 8.44 -10.28 -12.84
CA ILE A 243 9.66 -9.98 -12.08
C ILE A 243 10.76 -11.01 -12.42
N LEU A 244 10.43 -12.30 -12.46
CA LEU A 244 11.41 -13.35 -12.77
C LEU A 244 11.93 -13.27 -14.21
N ALA A 245 11.08 -12.88 -15.17
CA ALA A 245 11.47 -12.68 -16.56
C ALA A 245 12.42 -11.48 -16.73
N GLU A 246 12.15 -10.38 -16.01
CA GLU A 246 12.98 -9.16 -16.06
C GLU A 246 14.27 -9.28 -15.22
N ASN A 247 14.31 -10.21 -14.27
CA ASN A 247 15.39 -10.36 -13.30
C ASN A 247 15.85 -11.83 -13.23
N SER A 248 16.41 -12.35 -14.33
CA SER A 248 16.82 -13.76 -14.45
C SER A 248 17.78 -14.26 -13.36
N HIS A 249 18.54 -13.37 -12.72
CA HIS A 249 19.41 -13.69 -11.60
C HIS A 249 18.63 -14.15 -10.33
N ILE A 250 17.39 -13.70 -10.17
CA ILE A 250 16.50 -14.11 -9.06
C ILE A 250 16.05 -15.56 -9.23
N ALA A 251 15.80 -15.99 -10.45
CA ALA A 251 15.32 -17.35 -10.76
C ALA A 251 16.42 -18.43 -10.65
N ALA A 252 17.68 -18.02 -10.64
CA ALA A 252 18.85 -18.90 -10.62
C ALA A 252 19.47 -19.08 -9.22
N SER A 253 18.95 -18.40 -8.20
CA SER A 253 19.39 -18.44 -6.81
C SER A 253 18.52 -19.38 -5.98
#